data_AF-A0A812LC03-F1
#
_entry.id   AF-A0A812LC03-F1
#
_cell.length_a   1.000
_cell.length_b   1.000
_cell.length_c   1.000
_cell.angle_alpha   90.00
_cell.angle_beta   90.00
_cell.angle_gamma   90.00
#
_symmetry.space_group_name_H-M   'P 1'
#
loop_
_entity.id
_entity.type
_entity.pdbx_description
1 polymer ?
#
loop_
_entity_poly.entity_id
_entity_poly.type
_entity_poly.pdbx_seq_one_letter_code
_entity_poly.pdbx_strand_id
1 'polypeptide(L)'
;MSKTAPNDAEDDSLELSRRPQMPEDPEWDWGDRAVYAAHVFWMLKEVGWVLLIPELSLPLGAAAAGLTFAGVGLHCCRRGFAELVIELVMMIWLCTNVFWMTSEVIYDEPDVKFPWSLSPLLPENVPVYSTMEYMSSIGFFIAVATYLLGLGIITFWYVHPKYQLPTSTFASFLLQSYLCSWCLKDFFWAQERFWPAMFTDLITVPMLIVNARLESGAWHNVRRNSWSWAVWAIASAVWITGELKFPGVAIFNYVAAALLFTAFVMLASSYQHYKAAEIRRSSSICETDSSDSTDYTTDDSKA
;
A
#
# COMPACT_ATOMS: atom_id res chain seq x y z
N MET A 1 -48.66 -31.98 59.11
CA MET A 1 -47.31 -31.64 59.59
C MET A 1 -46.45 -31.32 58.39
N SER A 2 -45.93 -30.10 58.38
CA SER A 2 -45.11 -29.45 57.35
C SER A 2 -43.69 -30.03 57.33
N LYS A 3 -43.10 -30.15 56.14
CA LYS A 3 -41.66 -29.96 55.89
C LYS A 3 -41.45 -29.38 54.50
N THR A 4 -41.41 -28.05 54.44
CA THR A 4 -40.79 -27.25 53.38
C THR A 4 -39.27 -27.38 53.47
N ALA A 5 -38.62 -27.65 52.34
CA ALA A 5 -37.18 -27.45 52.16
C ALA A 5 -36.98 -26.24 51.22
N PRO A 6 -36.17 -25.24 51.59
CA PRO A 6 -35.77 -24.16 50.69
C PRO A 6 -34.27 -24.21 50.35
N ASN A 7 -33.93 -23.49 49.28
CA ASN A 7 -32.61 -22.94 48.92
C ASN A 7 -31.65 -23.79 48.08
N ASP A 8 -31.82 -23.71 46.75
CA ASP A 8 -30.77 -23.92 45.74
C ASP A 8 -30.76 -22.73 44.75
N ALA A 9 -30.58 -21.50 45.24
CA ALA A 9 -30.64 -20.29 44.40
C ALA A 9 -29.47 -19.31 44.62
N GLU A 10 -28.34 -19.78 45.18
CA GLU A 10 -27.19 -18.90 45.50
C GLU A 10 -25.92 -19.15 44.68
N ASP A 11 -25.86 -20.15 43.80
CA ASP A 11 -24.60 -20.52 43.12
C ASP A 11 -24.44 -19.98 41.68
N ASP A 12 -25.49 -19.45 41.06
CA ASP A 12 -25.40 -18.87 39.69
C ASP A 12 -24.70 -17.50 39.66
N SER A 13 -24.52 -16.86 40.81
CA SER A 13 -23.95 -15.50 40.89
C SER A 13 -22.41 -15.49 40.85
N LEU A 14 -21.76 -16.62 41.18
CA LEU A 14 -20.30 -16.75 41.16
C LEU A 14 -19.75 -17.19 39.79
N GLU A 15 -20.51 -17.95 39.00
CA GLU A 15 -20.11 -18.33 37.63
C GLU A 15 -20.15 -17.16 36.64
N LEU A 16 -21.01 -16.16 36.85
CA LEU A 16 -21.03 -14.96 36.00
C LEU A 16 -19.80 -14.06 36.17
N SER A 17 -19.03 -14.21 37.26
CA SER A 17 -17.80 -13.44 37.50
C SER A 17 -16.55 -14.03 36.83
N ARG A 18 -16.64 -15.27 36.31
CA ARG A 18 -15.56 -15.97 35.61
C ARG A 18 -15.76 -16.05 34.10
N ARG A 19 -16.53 -15.13 33.51
CA ARG A 19 -16.42 -14.96 32.05
C ARG A 19 -15.02 -14.39 31.78
N PRO A 20 -14.15 -15.08 31.02
CA PRO A 20 -12.92 -14.46 30.55
C PRO A 20 -13.31 -13.14 29.88
N GLN A 21 -12.72 -12.04 30.34
CA GLN A 21 -12.83 -10.77 29.64
C GLN A 21 -12.44 -11.05 28.19
N MET A 22 -13.39 -10.89 27.26
CA MET A 22 -13.06 -10.94 25.85
C MET A 22 -11.93 -9.93 25.64
N PRO A 23 -10.85 -10.31 24.91
CA PRO A 23 -9.80 -9.37 24.59
C PRO A 23 -10.44 -8.11 23.99
N GLU A 24 -9.96 -6.94 24.43
CA GLU A 24 -10.38 -5.65 23.91
C GLU A 24 -10.46 -5.70 22.37
N ASP A 25 -11.55 -5.17 21.80
CA ASP A 25 -11.75 -5.13 20.35
C ASP A 25 -10.44 -4.68 19.66
N PRO A 26 -9.96 -5.40 18.63
CA PRO A 26 -8.63 -5.15 18.07
C PRO A 26 -8.50 -3.69 17.63
N GLU A 27 -7.66 -2.94 18.33
CA GLU A 27 -7.50 -1.52 18.09
C GLU A 27 -6.82 -1.30 16.73
N TRP A 28 -7.25 -0.27 15.99
CA TRP A 28 -6.66 0.07 14.70
C TRP A 28 -5.19 0.49 14.89
N ASP A 29 -4.26 -0.33 14.40
CA ASP A 29 -2.84 -0.21 14.67
C ASP A 29 -2.23 1.10 14.13
N TRP A 30 -1.31 1.70 14.89
CA TRP A 30 -0.64 2.96 14.53
C TRP A 30 0.15 2.88 13.22
N GLY A 31 0.76 1.74 12.91
CA GLY A 31 1.46 1.53 11.65
C GLY A 31 0.51 1.59 10.46
N ASP A 32 -0.66 0.94 10.57
CA ASP A 32 -1.70 0.99 9.54
C ASP A 32 -2.28 2.40 9.36
N ARG A 33 -2.41 3.17 10.44
CA ARG A 33 -2.81 4.59 10.35
C ARG A 33 -1.79 5.40 9.57
N ALA A 34 -0.51 5.18 9.84
CA ALA A 34 0.58 5.88 9.18
C ALA A 34 0.63 5.55 7.69
N VAL A 35 0.56 4.26 7.32
CA VAL A 35 0.55 3.82 5.91
C VAL A 35 -0.67 4.37 5.16
N TYR A 36 -1.87 4.33 5.75
CA TYR A 36 -3.05 4.92 5.13
C TYR A 36 -2.90 6.43 4.89
N ALA A 37 -2.46 7.17 5.92
CA ALA A 37 -2.22 8.60 5.81
C ALA A 37 -1.15 8.92 4.75
N ALA A 38 -0.09 8.11 4.67
CA ALA A 38 0.93 8.23 3.64
C ALA A 38 0.36 8.12 2.23
N HIS A 39 -0.51 7.14 1.97
CA HIS A 39 -1.16 6.98 0.67
C HIS A 39 -2.09 8.16 0.33
N VAL A 40 -2.80 8.70 1.32
CA VAL A 40 -3.66 9.88 1.12
C VAL A 40 -2.82 11.11 0.75
N PHE A 41 -1.73 11.36 1.47
CA PHE A 41 -0.82 12.46 1.16
C PHE A 41 -0.11 12.27 -0.17
N TRP A 42 0.29 11.03 -0.49
CA TRP A 42 0.86 10.68 -1.78
C TRP A 42 -0.08 11.06 -2.94
N MET A 43 -1.34 10.64 -2.88
CA MET A 43 -2.33 10.96 -3.92
C MET A 43 -2.51 12.47 -4.12
N LEU A 44 -2.53 13.24 -3.02
CA LEU A 44 -2.68 14.69 -3.09
C LEU A 44 -1.39 15.37 -3.56
N LYS A 45 -0.22 14.82 -3.22
CA LYS A 45 1.07 15.24 -3.78
C LYS A 45 1.09 15.11 -5.29
N GLU A 46 0.56 14.01 -5.84
CA GLU A 46 0.52 13.79 -7.30
C GLU A 46 -0.30 14.86 -8.01
N VAL A 47 -1.42 15.28 -7.43
CA VAL A 47 -2.22 16.40 -7.95
C VAL A 47 -1.38 17.69 -8.00
N GLY A 48 -0.66 17.99 -6.91
CA GLY A 48 0.23 19.15 -6.86
C GLY A 48 1.36 19.07 -7.87
N TRP A 49 1.95 17.89 -8.06
CA TRP A 49 3.06 17.68 -8.98
C TRP A 49 2.62 17.85 -10.45
N VAL A 50 1.55 17.20 -10.88
CA VAL A 50 1.01 17.33 -12.25
C VAL A 50 0.58 18.76 -12.60
N LEU A 51 0.10 19.52 -11.60
CA LEU A 51 -0.28 20.92 -11.75
C LEU A 51 0.86 21.92 -11.52
N LEU A 52 2.08 21.42 -11.24
CA LEU A 52 3.28 22.22 -10.98
C LEU A 52 3.10 23.22 -9.82
N ILE A 53 2.59 22.72 -8.69
CA ILE A 53 2.37 23.47 -7.44
C ILE A 53 3.33 22.93 -6.36
N PRO A 54 4.56 23.48 -6.25
CA PRO A 54 5.59 22.98 -5.34
C PRO A 54 5.18 23.04 -3.86
N GLU A 55 4.44 24.09 -3.46
CA GLU A 55 3.95 24.30 -2.10
C GLU A 55 2.99 23.20 -1.66
N LEU A 56 2.37 22.51 -2.62
CA LEU A 56 1.51 21.37 -2.35
C LEU A 56 2.30 20.06 -2.50
N SER A 57 3.04 19.88 -3.58
CA SER A 57 3.69 18.60 -3.89
C SER A 57 4.81 18.24 -2.92
N LEU A 58 5.70 19.18 -2.57
CA LEU A 58 6.88 18.91 -1.76
C LEU A 58 6.55 18.53 -0.30
N PRO A 59 5.77 19.33 0.47
CA PRO A 59 5.50 18.97 1.86
C PRO A 59 4.65 17.70 1.97
N LEU A 60 3.72 17.47 1.04
CA LEU A 60 2.92 16.26 1.02
C LEU A 60 3.73 15.02 0.63
N GLY A 61 4.67 15.15 -0.30
CA GLY A 61 5.63 14.10 -0.63
C GLY A 61 6.52 13.74 0.54
N ALA A 62 7.07 14.74 1.25
CA ALA A 62 7.86 14.53 2.44
C ALA A 62 7.06 13.85 3.56
N ALA A 63 5.81 14.27 3.78
CA ALA A 63 4.91 13.65 4.75
C ALA A 63 4.59 12.19 4.37
N ALA A 64 4.31 11.91 3.10
CA ALA A 64 4.05 10.56 2.60
C ALA A 64 5.25 9.64 2.80
N ALA A 65 6.46 10.09 2.46
CA ALA A 65 7.69 9.32 2.66
C ALA A 65 7.95 9.05 4.15
N GLY A 66 7.86 10.08 5.00
CA GLY A 66 8.08 9.95 6.44
C GLY A 66 7.09 9.01 7.12
N LEU A 67 5.81 9.11 6.78
CA LEU A 67 4.76 8.24 7.33
C LEU A 67 4.87 6.80 6.83
N THR A 68 5.25 6.60 5.57
CA THR A 68 5.51 5.24 5.05
C THR A 68 6.67 4.61 5.79
N PHE A 69 7.77 5.34 5.97
CA PHE A 69 8.93 4.84 6.72
C PHE A 69 8.58 4.49 8.17
N ALA A 70 7.82 5.36 8.84
CA ALA A 70 7.34 5.10 10.20
C ALA A 70 6.41 3.88 10.27
N GLY A 71 5.47 3.75 9.33
CA GLY A 71 4.55 2.62 9.26
C GLY A 71 5.27 1.28 9.09
N VAL A 72 6.14 1.18 8.09
CA VAL A 72 6.95 -0.03 7.86
C VAL A 72 7.85 -0.32 9.07
N GLY A 73 8.47 0.69 9.66
CA GLY A 73 9.28 0.54 10.87
C GLY A 73 8.51 -0.07 12.05
N LEU A 74 7.24 0.32 12.25
CA LEU A 74 6.36 -0.25 13.27
C LEU A 74 5.93 -1.68 12.94
N HIS A 75 5.84 -2.02 11.66
CA HIS A 75 5.43 -3.33 11.17
C HIS A 75 6.56 -4.36 11.11
N CYS A 76 7.83 -3.94 11.03
CA CYS A 76 9.02 -4.80 10.91
C CYS A 76 9.07 -5.98 11.90
N CYS A 77 8.54 -5.81 13.11
CA CYS A 77 8.56 -6.83 14.16
C CYS A 77 7.22 -7.55 14.36
N ARG A 78 6.18 -7.18 13.61
CA ARG A 78 4.78 -7.58 13.87
C ARG A 78 4.12 -8.26 12.68
N ARG A 79 4.58 -7.97 11.47
CA ARG A 79 4.04 -8.54 10.22
C ARG A 79 4.83 -9.77 9.80
N GLY A 80 4.16 -10.68 9.10
CA GLY A 80 4.81 -11.83 8.49
C GLY A 80 5.77 -11.39 7.38
N PHE A 81 6.79 -12.21 7.09
CA PHE A 81 7.82 -11.89 6.09
C PHE A 81 7.23 -11.48 4.72
N ALA A 82 6.21 -12.20 4.25
CA ALA A 82 5.57 -11.90 2.97
C ALA A 82 4.95 -10.50 2.94
N GLU A 83 4.27 -10.10 4.01
CA GLU A 83 3.66 -8.78 4.15
C GLU A 83 4.72 -7.68 4.24
N LEU A 84 5.77 -7.94 5.04
CA LEU A 84 6.88 -7.00 5.22
C LEU A 84 7.62 -6.74 3.89
N VAL A 85 7.84 -7.76 3.06
CA VAL A 85 8.45 -7.57 1.73
C VAL A 85 7.59 -6.64 0.87
N ILE A 86 6.27 -6.83 0.83
CA ILE A 86 5.36 -5.97 0.06
C ILE A 86 5.42 -4.52 0.54
N GLU A 87 5.41 -4.32 1.86
CA GLU A 87 5.55 -3.00 2.46
C GLU A 87 6.90 -2.34 2.19
N LEU A 88 7.99 -3.11 2.23
CA LEU A 88 9.32 -2.63 1.88
C LEU A 88 9.42 -2.21 0.41
N VAL A 89 8.85 -3.00 -0.51
CA VAL A 89 8.80 -2.64 -1.94
C VAL A 89 8.05 -1.33 -2.12
N MET A 90 6.88 -1.18 -1.49
CA MET A 90 6.08 0.05 -1.55
C MET A 90 6.82 1.25 -0.96
N MET A 91 7.52 1.06 0.16
CA MET A 91 8.32 2.10 0.81
C MET A 91 9.50 2.55 -0.07
N ILE A 92 10.27 1.61 -0.61
CA ILE A 92 11.40 1.91 -1.51
C ILE A 92 10.87 2.68 -2.70
N TRP A 93 9.84 2.15 -3.37
CA TRP A 93 9.20 2.79 -4.51
C TRP A 93 8.74 4.23 -4.20
N LEU A 94 7.96 4.42 -3.13
CA LEU A 94 7.39 5.73 -2.78
C LEU A 94 8.49 6.75 -2.45
N CYS A 95 9.48 6.37 -1.66
CA CYS A 95 10.60 7.24 -1.32
C CYS A 95 11.42 7.63 -2.54
N THR A 96 11.70 6.66 -3.43
CA THR A 96 12.38 6.92 -4.70
C THR A 96 11.56 7.84 -5.59
N ASN A 97 10.25 7.65 -5.66
CA ASN A 97 9.37 8.46 -6.49
C ASN A 97 9.25 9.90 -5.94
N VAL A 98 9.12 10.08 -4.62
CA VAL A 98 9.19 11.41 -3.98
C VAL A 98 10.52 12.09 -4.32
N PHE A 99 11.64 11.37 -4.22
CA PHE A 99 12.96 11.93 -4.53
C PHE A 99 13.08 12.36 -6.00
N TRP A 100 12.68 11.49 -6.94
CA TRP A 100 12.68 11.78 -8.37
C TRP A 100 11.83 13.01 -8.71
N MET A 101 10.56 13.00 -8.34
CA MET A 101 9.63 14.09 -8.70
C MET A 101 9.95 15.40 -7.97
N THR A 102 10.61 15.33 -6.81
CA THR A 102 11.18 16.52 -6.16
C THR A 102 12.30 17.11 -7.01
N SER A 103 13.12 16.29 -7.65
CA SER A 103 14.20 16.78 -8.52
C SER A 103 13.68 17.53 -9.75
N GLU A 104 12.57 17.07 -10.34
CA GLU A 104 11.90 17.76 -11.45
C GLU A 104 11.37 19.12 -10.99
N VAL A 105 10.64 19.16 -9.87
CA VAL A 105 10.08 20.41 -9.33
C VAL A 105 11.17 21.45 -9.02
N ILE A 106 12.34 21.00 -8.58
CA ILE A 106 13.45 21.88 -8.17
C ILE A 106 14.30 22.32 -9.35
N TYR A 107 14.65 21.41 -10.26
CA TYR A 107 15.72 21.63 -11.23
C TYR A 107 15.29 21.57 -12.70
N ASP A 108 14.12 21.01 -13.01
CA ASP A 108 13.68 20.80 -14.39
C ASP A 108 12.70 21.89 -14.84
N GLU A 109 12.92 22.44 -16.04
CA GLU A 109 12.05 23.47 -16.58
C GLU A 109 10.78 22.83 -17.15
N PRO A 110 9.58 23.18 -16.66
CA PRO A 110 8.37 22.50 -17.11
C PRO A 110 8.01 22.85 -18.55
N ASP A 111 7.63 21.81 -19.31
CA ASP A 111 7.12 21.95 -20.68
C ASP A 111 5.87 22.85 -20.77
N VAL A 112 5.04 22.85 -19.72
CA VAL A 112 3.81 23.63 -19.62
C VAL A 112 3.97 24.71 -18.56
N LYS A 113 3.80 25.97 -18.94
CA LYS A 113 3.84 27.11 -18.01
C LYS A 113 2.44 27.49 -17.57
N PHE A 114 2.02 27.02 -16.40
CA PHE A 114 0.79 27.48 -15.76
C PHE A 114 0.96 28.88 -15.15
N PRO A 115 -0.13 29.67 -15.02
CA PRO A 115 -0.07 30.97 -14.34
C PRO A 115 0.41 30.91 -12.89
N TRP A 116 0.32 29.74 -12.27
CA TRP A 116 0.76 29.44 -10.90
C TRP A 116 2.00 28.55 -10.85
N SER A 117 2.63 28.22 -11.98
CA SER A 117 3.81 27.37 -12.00
C SER A 117 4.99 28.10 -11.35
N LEU A 118 5.48 27.54 -10.26
CA LEU A 118 6.67 28.03 -9.55
C LEU A 118 7.91 27.16 -9.80
N SER A 119 7.76 26.10 -10.60
CA SER A 119 8.87 25.27 -11.06
C SER A 119 9.55 25.86 -12.31
N PRO A 120 10.89 25.73 -12.44
CA PRO A 120 11.79 25.15 -11.45
C PRO A 120 12.03 26.12 -10.27
N LEU A 121 12.15 25.59 -9.06
CA LEU A 121 12.40 26.41 -7.86
C LEU A 121 13.83 26.98 -7.81
N LEU A 122 14.78 26.28 -8.42
CA LEU A 122 16.17 26.69 -8.57
C LEU A 122 16.51 26.84 -10.06
N PRO A 123 17.60 27.56 -10.41
CA PRO A 123 18.06 27.59 -11.79
C PRO A 123 18.30 26.17 -12.32
N GLU A 124 17.93 25.96 -13.59
CA GLU A 124 18.09 24.67 -14.27
C GLU A 124 19.52 24.15 -14.11
N ASN A 125 19.63 22.87 -13.71
CA ASN A 125 20.92 22.23 -13.47
C ASN A 125 20.88 20.78 -13.96
N VAL A 126 21.06 20.63 -15.27
CA VAL A 126 21.03 19.33 -15.96
C VAL A 126 21.93 18.28 -15.32
N PRO A 127 23.21 18.55 -14.95
CA PRO A 127 24.04 17.55 -14.28
C PRO A 127 23.48 17.03 -12.95
N VAL A 128 22.89 17.91 -12.14
CA VAL A 128 22.29 17.53 -10.85
C VAL A 128 21.01 16.74 -11.11
N TYR A 129 20.14 17.23 -12.00
CA TYR A 129 18.91 16.54 -12.39
C TYR A 129 19.18 15.12 -12.90
N SER A 130 20.08 14.95 -13.90
CA SER A 130 20.41 13.63 -14.45
C SER A 130 21.02 12.69 -13.41
N THR A 131 21.76 13.23 -12.42
CA THR A 131 22.26 12.41 -11.31
C THR A 131 21.12 11.91 -10.43
N MET A 132 20.15 12.76 -10.11
CA MET A 132 18.97 12.40 -9.31
C MET A 132 18.06 11.41 -10.06
N GLU A 133 17.84 11.61 -11.35
CA GLU A 133 17.12 10.70 -12.24
C GLU A 133 17.79 9.31 -12.28
N TYR A 134 19.12 9.27 -12.44
CA TYR A 134 19.88 8.01 -12.43
C TYR A 134 19.78 7.29 -11.08
N MET A 135 19.93 8.01 -9.96
CA MET A 135 19.76 7.44 -8.62
C MET A 135 18.33 6.92 -8.41
N SER A 136 17.33 7.61 -8.97
CA SER A 136 15.94 7.18 -8.90
C SER A 136 15.69 5.90 -9.69
N SER A 137 16.26 5.80 -10.89
CA SER A 137 16.25 4.58 -11.69
C SER A 137 16.82 3.38 -10.93
N ILE A 138 17.92 3.57 -10.18
CA ILE A 138 18.48 2.52 -9.31
C ILE A 138 17.48 2.15 -8.21
N GLY A 139 16.85 3.13 -7.56
CA GLY A 139 15.84 2.91 -6.52
C GLY A 139 14.65 2.07 -7.01
N PHE A 140 14.10 2.39 -8.19
CA PHE A 140 13.03 1.62 -8.79
C PHE A 140 13.46 0.18 -9.12
N PHE A 141 14.69 0.00 -9.61
CA PHE A 141 15.25 -1.33 -9.83
C PHE A 141 15.42 -2.12 -8.53
N ILE A 142 15.86 -1.47 -7.45
CA ILE A 142 15.97 -2.09 -6.12
C ILE A 142 14.59 -2.53 -5.61
N ALA A 143 13.53 -1.73 -5.81
CA ALA A 143 12.18 -2.13 -5.43
C ALA A 143 11.73 -3.40 -6.17
N VAL A 144 11.96 -3.49 -7.49
CA VAL A 144 11.68 -4.70 -8.28
C VAL A 144 12.51 -5.88 -7.79
N ALA A 145 13.81 -5.70 -7.58
CA ALA A 145 14.71 -6.75 -7.11
C ALA A 145 14.29 -7.29 -5.73
N THR A 146 13.88 -6.41 -4.80
CA THR A 146 13.36 -6.79 -3.49
C THR A 146 12.12 -7.67 -3.61
N TYR A 147 11.16 -7.30 -4.47
CA TYR A 147 9.98 -8.13 -4.71
C TYR A 147 10.36 -9.51 -5.27
N LEU A 148 11.23 -9.56 -6.29
CA LEU A 148 11.64 -10.81 -6.93
C LEU A 148 12.41 -11.72 -5.97
N LEU A 149 13.26 -11.15 -5.11
CA LEU A 149 13.96 -11.90 -4.06
C LEU A 149 12.95 -12.49 -3.07
N GLY A 150 11.99 -11.68 -2.61
CA GLY A 150 10.91 -12.15 -1.74
C GLY A 150 10.09 -13.25 -2.38
N LEU A 151 9.73 -13.11 -3.67
CA LEU A 151 9.04 -14.15 -4.43
C LEU A 151 9.83 -15.46 -4.46
N GLY A 152 11.14 -15.38 -4.70
CA GLY A 152 12.03 -16.55 -4.69
C GLY A 152 12.04 -17.26 -3.34
N ILE A 153 12.18 -16.51 -2.25
CA ILE A 153 12.18 -17.05 -0.88
C ILE A 153 10.84 -17.68 -0.53
N ILE A 154 9.73 -16.99 -0.80
CA ILE A 154 8.37 -17.47 -0.51
C ILE A 154 8.05 -18.70 -1.36
N THR A 155 8.43 -18.71 -2.64
CA THR A 155 8.26 -19.88 -3.51
C THR A 155 9.06 -21.08 -2.99
N PHE A 156 10.30 -20.85 -2.54
CA PHE A 156 11.11 -21.88 -1.92
C PHE A 156 10.42 -22.45 -0.66
N TRP A 157 9.91 -21.60 0.23
CA TRP A 157 9.17 -22.05 1.42
C TRP A 157 7.84 -22.74 1.10
N TYR A 158 7.16 -22.35 0.02
CA TYR A 158 5.92 -22.98 -0.43
C TYR A 158 6.15 -24.41 -0.93
N VAL A 159 7.18 -24.62 -1.74
CA VAL A 159 7.45 -25.93 -2.37
C VAL A 159 8.21 -26.87 -1.43
N HIS A 160 8.99 -26.32 -0.49
CA HIS A 160 9.87 -27.13 0.35
C HIS A 160 9.09 -27.81 1.51
N PRO A 161 9.14 -29.15 1.63
CA PRO A 161 8.29 -29.93 2.56
C PRO A 161 8.40 -29.56 4.05
N LYS A 162 9.50 -28.91 4.44
CA LYS A 162 9.79 -28.52 5.83
C LYS A 162 9.04 -27.25 6.28
N TYR A 163 8.76 -26.31 5.37
CA TYR A 163 8.20 -25.00 5.74
C TYR A 163 6.68 -24.93 5.53
N GLN A 164 6.17 -25.60 4.49
CA GLN A 164 4.74 -25.70 4.18
C GLN A 164 3.98 -24.38 4.32
N LEU A 165 4.44 -23.35 3.60
CA LEU A 165 3.79 -22.04 3.62
C LEU A 165 2.31 -22.17 3.20
N PRO A 166 1.35 -21.54 3.92
CA PRO A 166 -0.06 -21.56 3.53
C PRO A 166 -0.27 -21.07 2.09
N THR A 167 -1.09 -21.78 1.32
CA THR A 167 -1.44 -21.39 -0.06
C THR A 167 -2.05 -19.99 -0.12
N SER A 168 -2.80 -19.59 0.91
CA SER A 168 -3.36 -18.24 1.04
C SER A 168 -2.28 -17.16 1.07
N THR A 169 -1.19 -17.36 1.83
CA THR A 169 -0.07 -16.41 1.92
C THR A 169 0.66 -16.29 0.58
N PHE A 170 0.95 -17.43 -0.07
CA PHE A 170 1.59 -17.44 -1.38
C PHE A 170 0.73 -16.75 -2.44
N ALA A 171 -0.56 -17.07 -2.51
CA ALA A 171 -1.49 -16.45 -3.44
C ALA A 171 -1.61 -14.94 -3.17
N SER A 172 -1.74 -14.54 -1.92
CA SER A 172 -1.84 -13.12 -1.54
C SER A 172 -0.59 -12.35 -1.97
N PHE A 173 0.60 -12.93 -1.79
CA PHE A 173 1.85 -12.33 -2.27
C PHE A 173 1.88 -12.17 -3.79
N LEU A 174 1.51 -13.22 -4.55
CA LEU A 174 1.46 -13.17 -6.02
C LEU A 174 0.48 -12.12 -6.54
N LEU A 175 -0.64 -11.92 -5.84
CA LEU A 175 -1.62 -10.90 -6.21
C LEU A 175 -1.08 -9.47 -6.10
N GLN A 176 -0.03 -9.25 -5.30
CA GLN A 176 0.65 -7.96 -5.17
C GLN A 176 1.71 -7.72 -6.28
N SER A 177 1.82 -8.61 -7.26
CA SER A 177 2.76 -8.47 -8.41
C SER A 177 2.56 -7.21 -9.24
N TYR A 178 1.40 -6.54 -9.12
CA TYR A 178 1.18 -5.25 -9.76
C TYR A 178 2.20 -4.19 -9.30
N LEU A 179 2.77 -4.32 -8.09
CA LEU A 179 3.81 -3.44 -7.58
C LEU A 179 5.09 -3.50 -8.44
N CYS A 180 5.43 -4.66 -9.00
CA CYS A 180 6.55 -4.74 -9.95
C CYS A 180 6.27 -3.94 -11.21
N SER A 181 5.07 -4.08 -11.76
CA SER A 181 4.69 -3.36 -12.97
C SER A 181 4.70 -1.85 -12.73
N TRP A 182 4.25 -1.44 -11.55
CA TRP A 182 4.29 -0.05 -11.10
C TRP A 182 5.73 0.47 -10.97
N CYS A 183 6.63 -0.25 -10.30
CA CYS A 183 8.03 0.15 -10.19
C CYS A 183 8.71 0.21 -11.56
N LEU A 184 8.40 -0.73 -12.45
CA LEU A 184 8.93 -0.76 -13.82
C LEU A 184 8.42 0.41 -14.66
N LYS A 185 7.16 0.81 -14.50
CA LYS A 185 6.62 2.02 -15.13
C LYS A 185 7.49 3.21 -14.80
N ASP A 186 7.71 3.47 -13.52
CA ASP A 186 8.46 4.66 -13.09
C ASP A 186 9.95 4.57 -13.45
N PHE A 187 10.54 3.36 -13.46
CA PHE A 187 11.88 3.14 -14.01
C PHE A 187 11.98 3.55 -15.48
N PHE A 188 11.06 3.07 -16.32
CA PHE A 188 11.07 3.39 -17.74
C PHE A 188 10.70 4.84 -18.00
N TRP A 189 9.81 5.39 -17.18
CA TRP A 189 9.36 6.76 -17.28
C TRP A 189 10.46 7.75 -16.92
N ALA A 190 11.18 7.53 -15.81
CA ALA A 190 12.34 8.32 -15.44
C ALA A 190 13.39 8.34 -16.57
N GLN A 191 13.54 7.25 -17.33
CA GLN A 191 14.42 7.16 -18.50
C GLN A 191 13.80 7.67 -19.82
N GLU A 192 12.67 8.37 -19.76
CA GLU A 192 11.93 8.91 -20.90
C GLU A 192 11.52 7.84 -21.95
N ARG A 193 11.37 6.58 -21.53
CA ARG A 193 10.99 5.46 -22.41
C ARG A 193 9.48 5.30 -22.46
N PHE A 194 8.85 6.06 -23.36
CA PHE A 194 7.38 6.08 -23.52
C PHE A 194 6.73 4.68 -23.62
N TRP A 195 7.12 3.87 -24.60
CA TRP A 195 6.42 2.59 -24.86
C TRP A 195 6.52 1.58 -23.70
N PRO A 196 7.71 1.32 -23.13
CA PRO A 196 7.82 0.47 -21.95
C PRO A 196 7.06 1.01 -20.73
N ALA A 197 7.14 2.32 -20.46
CA ALA A 197 6.42 2.96 -19.35
C ALA A 197 4.91 2.80 -19.50
N MET A 198 4.36 3.13 -20.68
CA MET A 198 2.94 2.98 -20.96
C MET A 198 2.45 1.53 -20.88
N PHE A 199 3.23 0.57 -21.41
CA PHE A 199 2.84 -0.84 -21.36
C PHE A 199 2.76 -1.36 -19.92
N THR A 200 3.77 -1.04 -19.11
CA THR A 200 3.82 -1.43 -17.69
C THR A 200 2.78 -0.70 -16.83
N ASP A 201 2.40 0.53 -17.18
CA ASP A 201 1.29 1.21 -16.52
C ASP A 201 -0.06 0.57 -16.88
N LEU A 202 -0.33 0.37 -18.17
CA LEU A 202 -1.61 -0.14 -18.65
C LEU A 202 -1.87 -1.59 -18.21
N ILE A 203 -0.85 -2.42 -18.02
CA ILE A 203 -1.01 -3.77 -17.45
C ILE A 203 -1.26 -3.72 -15.93
N THR A 204 -0.84 -2.67 -15.23
CA THR A 204 -1.13 -2.47 -13.80
C THR A 204 -2.63 -2.33 -13.56
N VAL A 205 -3.37 -1.66 -14.44
CA VAL A 205 -4.83 -1.47 -14.33
C VAL A 205 -5.61 -2.80 -14.22
N PRO A 206 -5.53 -3.74 -15.18
CA PRO A 206 -6.22 -5.02 -15.05
C PRO A 206 -5.70 -5.85 -13.87
N MET A 207 -4.40 -5.77 -13.53
CA MET A 207 -3.87 -6.46 -12.34
C MET A 207 -4.50 -5.94 -11.04
N LEU A 208 -4.65 -4.61 -10.90
CA LEU A 208 -5.33 -3.98 -9.77
C LEU A 208 -6.81 -4.40 -9.71
N ILE A 209 -7.51 -4.42 -10.85
CA ILE A 209 -8.91 -4.84 -10.91
C ILE A 209 -9.07 -6.31 -10.51
N VAL A 210 -8.20 -7.19 -11.02
CA VAL A 210 -8.20 -8.62 -10.67
C VAL A 210 -7.89 -8.80 -9.19
N ASN A 211 -6.88 -8.13 -8.66
CA ASN A 211 -6.56 -8.17 -7.23
C ASN A 211 -7.75 -7.73 -6.38
N ALA A 212 -8.33 -6.57 -6.71
CA ALA A 212 -9.49 -6.01 -6.02
C ALA A 212 -10.69 -6.98 -6.02
N ARG A 213 -10.92 -7.66 -7.14
CA ARG A 213 -12.00 -8.64 -7.30
C ARG A 213 -11.75 -9.91 -6.48
N LEU A 214 -10.51 -10.36 -6.41
CA LEU A 214 -10.15 -11.58 -5.67
C LEU A 214 -10.18 -11.34 -4.16
N GLU A 215 -9.66 -10.21 -3.68
CA GLU A 215 -9.74 -9.83 -2.26
C GLU A 215 -11.18 -9.64 -1.76
N SER A 216 -12.07 -9.13 -2.62
CA SER A 216 -13.46 -8.83 -2.23
C SER A 216 -14.44 -10.00 -2.38
N GLY A 217 -14.06 -11.08 -3.07
CA GLY A 217 -14.92 -12.23 -3.35
C GLY A 217 -16.11 -11.98 -4.29
N ALA A 218 -16.61 -10.74 -4.40
CA ALA A 218 -17.66 -10.30 -5.31
C ALA A 218 -17.51 -8.83 -5.74
N TRP A 219 -17.96 -8.50 -6.96
CA TRP A 219 -17.84 -7.15 -7.54
C TRP A 219 -18.48 -6.04 -6.70
N HIS A 220 -19.61 -6.32 -6.04
CA HIS A 220 -20.31 -5.35 -5.19
C HIS A 220 -19.58 -5.08 -3.86
N ASN A 221 -18.62 -5.92 -3.49
CA ASN A 221 -17.79 -5.78 -2.29
C ASN A 221 -16.44 -5.13 -2.57
N VAL A 222 -16.14 -4.79 -3.84
CA VAL A 222 -14.86 -4.16 -4.18
C VAL A 222 -14.75 -2.82 -3.45
N ARG A 223 -13.67 -2.69 -2.68
CA ARG A 223 -13.43 -1.55 -1.82
C ARG A 223 -13.08 -0.32 -2.67
N ARG A 224 -13.50 0.86 -2.19
CA ARG A 224 -13.24 2.15 -2.88
C ARG A 224 -11.74 2.46 -3.01
N ASN A 225 -10.92 2.02 -2.06
CA ASN A 225 -9.46 2.18 -2.10
C ASN A 225 -8.82 1.39 -3.26
N SER A 226 -9.35 0.23 -3.62
CA SER A 226 -8.85 -0.54 -4.76
C SER A 226 -9.14 0.19 -6.07
N TRP A 227 -10.35 0.77 -6.19
CA TRP A 227 -10.70 1.60 -7.34
C TRP A 227 -9.88 2.88 -7.43
N SER A 228 -9.53 3.52 -6.30
CA SER A 228 -8.69 4.72 -6.34
C SER A 228 -7.32 4.45 -6.98
N TRP A 229 -6.71 3.29 -6.72
CA TRP A 229 -5.44 2.93 -7.34
C TRP A 229 -5.57 2.66 -8.84
N ALA A 230 -6.67 2.04 -9.28
CA ALA A 230 -6.93 1.85 -10.71
C ALA A 230 -7.12 3.20 -11.44
N VAL A 231 -7.86 4.13 -10.83
CA VAL A 231 -8.04 5.49 -11.36
C VAL A 231 -6.72 6.25 -11.38
N TRP A 232 -5.89 6.10 -10.34
CA TRP A 232 -4.54 6.69 -10.27
C TRP A 232 -3.63 6.16 -11.38
N ALA A 233 -3.64 4.85 -11.67
CA ALA A 233 -2.86 4.27 -12.77
C ALA A 233 -3.34 4.81 -14.13
N ILE A 234 -4.64 4.94 -14.35
CA ILE A 234 -5.17 5.58 -15.58
C ILE A 234 -4.71 7.04 -15.67
N ALA A 235 -4.69 7.77 -14.56
CA ALA A 235 -4.21 9.14 -14.52
C ALA A 235 -2.71 9.23 -14.87
N SER A 236 -1.90 8.29 -14.37
CA SER A 236 -0.49 8.15 -14.73
C SER A 236 -0.31 7.95 -16.23
N ALA A 237 -1.12 7.10 -16.87
CA ALA A 237 -1.05 6.84 -18.31
C ALA A 237 -1.34 8.10 -19.13
N VAL A 238 -2.35 8.87 -18.72
CA VAL A 238 -2.70 10.16 -19.33
C VAL A 238 -1.53 11.13 -19.19
N TRP A 239 -0.90 11.15 -18.02
CA TRP A 239 0.19 12.06 -17.71
C TRP A 239 1.48 11.71 -18.49
N ILE A 240 1.92 10.45 -18.48
CA ILE A 240 3.03 9.93 -19.29
C ILE A 240 2.82 10.26 -20.78
N THR A 241 1.58 10.17 -21.25
CA THR A 241 1.23 10.53 -22.64
C THR A 241 1.39 12.03 -22.89
N GLY A 242 0.95 12.88 -21.96
CA GLY A 242 1.14 14.32 -22.06
C GLY A 242 2.61 14.70 -22.11
N GLU A 243 3.39 14.19 -21.19
CA GLU A 243 4.80 14.54 -21.02
C GLU A 243 5.69 13.98 -22.15
N LEU A 244 5.70 12.65 -22.35
CA LEU A 244 6.67 12.04 -23.26
C LEU A 244 6.24 12.05 -24.74
N LYS A 245 4.94 12.21 -25.03
CA LYS A 245 4.42 12.13 -26.42
C LYS A 245 3.91 13.46 -26.96
N PHE A 246 3.36 14.32 -26.09
CA PHE A 246 2.77 15.60 -26.47
C PHE A 246 3.22 16.74 -25.56
N PRO A 247 4.55 16.96 -25.41
CA PRO A 247 5.07 17.97 -24.50
C PRO A 247 4.50 19.35 -24.82
N GLY A 248 4.20 20.13 -23.78
CA GLY A 248 3.61 21.47 -23.89
C GLY A 248 2.09 21.50 -24.06
N VAL A 249 1.40 20.36 -24.13
CA VAL A 249 -0.07 20.31 -24.27
C VAL A 249 -0.74 20.19 -22.89
N ALA A 250 -1.11 21.34 -22.32
CA ALA A 250 -1.69 21.47 -20.97
C ALA A 250 -2.96 20.63 -20.68
N ILE A 251 -3.70 20.21 -21.71
CA ILE A 251 -4.93 19.41 -21.51
C ILE A 251 -4.64 18.09 -20.78
N PHE A 252 -3.47 17.48 -21.02
CA PHE A 252 -3.09 16.24 -20.38
C PHE A 252 -2.86 16.43 -18.87
N ASN A 253 -2.22 17.53 -18.45
CA ASN A 253 -2.11 17.89 -17.03
C ASN A 253 -3.49 18.01 -16.37
N TYR A 254 -4.42 18.72 -16.99
CA TYR A 254 -5.74 18.95 -16.39
C TYR A 254 -6.56 17.66 -16.28
N VAL A 255 -6.52 16.80 -17.29
CA VAL A 255 -7.21 15.50 -17.26
C VAL A 255 -6.56 14.58 -16.22
N ALA A 256 -5.23 14.48 -16.21
CA ALA A 256 -4.50 13.70 -15.21
C ALA A 256 -4.79 14.20 -13.78
N ALA A 257 -4.73 15.51 -13.54
CA ALA A 257 -5.02 16.11 -12.23
C ALA A 257 -6.47 15.86 -11.78
N ALA A 258 -7.45 15.94 -12.69
CA ALA A 258 -8.85 15.64 -12.37
C ALA A 258 -9.04 14.17 -11.98
N LEU A 259 -8.38 13.23 -12.68
CA LEU A 259 -8.40 11.82 -12.35
C LEU A 259 -7.68 11.54 -11.02
N LEU A 260 -6.51 12.14 -10.78
CA LEU A 260 -5.76 12.05 -9.52
C LEU A 260 -6.57 12.59 -8.34
N PHE A 261 -7.24 13.74 -8.51
CA PHE A 261 -8.11 14.30 -7.48
C PHE A 261 -9.31 13.39 -7.20
N THR A 262 -9.87 12.76 -8.23
CA THR A 262 -10.92 11.74 -8.07
C THR A 262 -10.40 10.54 -7.28
N ALA A 263 -9.21 10.02 -7.62
CA ALA A 263 -8.56 8.95 -6.88
C ALA A 263 -8.31 9.33 -5.40
N PHE A 264 -7.84 10.54 -5.14
CA PHE A 264 -7.66 11.09 -3.80
C PHE A 264 -8.97 11.11 -3.01
N VAL A 265 -10.05 11.67 -3.56
CA VAL A 265 -11.36 11.72 -2.88
C VAL A 265 -11.90 10.32 -2.61
N MET A 266 -11.73 9.38 -3.55
CA MET A 266 -12.11 7.98 -3.36
C MET A 266 -11.33 7.32 -2.23
N LEU A 267 -10.01 7.53 -2.18
CA LEU A 267 -9.16 6.98 -1.12
C LEU A 267 -9.49 7.59 0.24
N ALA A 268 -9.56 8.93 0.33
CA ALA A 268 -9.88 9.65 1.57
C ALA A 268 -11.27 9.27 2.13
N SER A 269 -12.27 9.15 1.26
CA SER A 269 -13.62 8.72 1.66
C SER A 269 -13.71 7.23 2.00
N SER A 270 -12.66 6.44 1.74
CA SER A 270 -12.61 5.01 2.07
C SER A 270 -12.08 4.70 3.47
N TYR A 271 -11.75 5.72 4.27
CA TYR A 271 -11.17 5.59 5.62
C TYR A 271 -11.83 4.51 6.49
N GLN A 272 -13.17 4.56 6.62
CA GLN A 272 -13.89 3.61 7.47
C GLN A 272 -13.81 2.17 6.95
N HIS A 273 -13.84 1.99 5.62
CA HIS A 273 -13.69 0.67 5.01
C HIS A 273 -12.27 0.12 5.18
N TYR A 274 -11.26 1.00 5.08
CA TYR A 274 -9.87 0.63 5.30
C TYR A 274 -9.64 0.20 6.74
N LYS A 275 -10.06 1.02 7.71
CA LYS A 275 -10.00 0.72 9.14
C LYS A 275 -10.68 -0.61 9.48
N ALA A 276 -11.92 -0.82 9.03
CA ALA A 276 -12.67 -2.04 9.31
C ALA A 276 -12.09 -3.30 8.65
N ALA A 277 -11.38 -3.17 7.53
CA ALA A 277 -10.69 -4.29 6.92
C ALA A 277 -9.44 -4.69 7.70
N GLU A 278 -8.68 -3.70 8.17
CA GLU A 278 -7.43 -3.95 8.87
C GLU A 278 -7.66 -4.52 10.27
N ILE A 279 -8.68 -4.03 10.99
CA ILE A 279 -9.12 -4.63 12.26
C ILE A 279 -9.47 -6.11 12.07
N ARG A 280 -10.22 -6.45 11.00
CA ARG A 280 -10.57 -7.85 10.69
C ARG A 280 -9.34 -8.70 10.38
N ARG A 281 -8.35 -8.14 9.68
CA ARG A 281 -7.10 -8.83 9.38
C ARG A 281 -6.32 -9.13 10.67
N SER A 282 -6.14 -8.14 11.54
CA SER A 282 -5.48 -8.31 12.83
C SER A 282 -6.18 -9.34 13.73
N SER A 283 -7.53 -9.35 13.71
CA SER A 283 -8.32 -10.35 14.45
C SER A 283 -8.04 -11.78 13.97
N SER A 284 -7.99 -11.99 12.66
CA SER A 284 -7.76 -13.33 12.08
C SER A 284 -6.38 -13.90 12.41
N ILE A 285 -5.37 -13.04 12.56
CA ILE A 285 -4.02 -13.45 12.94
C ILE A 285 -4.02 -13.97 14.39
N CYS A 286 -4.65 -13.24 15.32
CA CYS A 286 -4.73 -13.65 16.72
C CYS A 286 -5.48 -14.98 16.94
N GLU A 287 -6.55 -15.23 16.17
CA GLU A 287 -7.28 -16.49 16.28
C GLU A 287 -6.43 -17.69 15.83
N THR A 288 -5.65 -17.54 14.76
CA THR A 288 -4.79 -18.60 14.21
C THR A 288 -3.70 -19.01 15.21
N ASP A 289 -3.07 -18.05 15.90
CA ASP A 289 -2.04 -18.32 16.91
C ASP A 289 -2.60 -19.01 18.17
N SER A 290 -3.87 -18.79 18.49
CA SER A 290 -4.50 -19.39 19.68
C SER A 290 -4.84 -20.87 19.49
N SER A 291 -5.25 -21.28 18.28
CA SER A 291 -5.62 -22.66 17.95
C SER A 291 -4.43 -23.63 17.93
N ASP A 292 -3.22 -23.16 17.64
CA ASP A 292 -2.01 -24.01 17.64
C ASP A 292 -1.48 -24.30 19.06
N SER A 293 -1.96 -23.58 20.08
CA SER A 293 -1.51 -23.75 21.47
C SER A 293 -2.29 -24.80 22.28
N THR A 294 -3.39 -25.34 21.74
CA THR A 294 -4.33 -26.19 22.52
C THR A 294 -4.11 -27.70 22.35
N ASP A 295 -3.18 -28.15 21.52
CA ASP A 295 -3.09 -29.58 21.12
C ASP A 295 -1.96 -30.39 21.80
N TYR A 296 -1.38 -29.90 22.91
CA TYR A 296 -0.33 -30.60 23.69
C TYR A 296 -0.78 -31.23 25.02
N THR A 297 -2.08 -31.54 25.18
CA THR A 297 -2.57 -32.36 26.31
C THR A 297 -3.09 -33.72 25.86
N THR A 298 -2.28 -34.46 25.09
CA THR A 298 -2.44 -35.91 24.97
C THR A 298 -1.90 -36.62 26.21
N ASP A 299 -2.78 -36.75 27.20
CA ASP A 299 -3.17 -38.02 27.83
C ASP A 299 -2.07 -39.08 28.09
N ASP A 300 -1.16 -38.81 29.03
CA ASP A 300 -0.38 -39.84 29.73
C ASP A 300 -1.27 -40.52 30.80
N SER A 301 -2.26 -41.30 30.37
CA SER A 301 -3.07 -42.10 31.31
C SER A 301 -3.63 -43.41 30.76
N LYS A 302 -2.79 -44.27 30.16
CA LYS A 302 -3.13 -45.70 30.02
C LYS A 302 -1.94 -46.63 30.29
N ALA A 303 -2.05 -47.26 31.48
CA ALA A 303 -1.74 -48.64 31.88
C ALA A 303 -0.70 -49.44 31.08
#